data_AF-A0A971B5B1-F1
#
_entry.id   AF-A0A971B5B1-F1
#
_cell.length_a   1.000
_cell.length_b   1.000
_cell.length_c   1.000
_cell.angle_alpha   90.00
_cell.angle_beta   90.00
_cell.angle_gamma   90.00
#
_symmetry.space_group_name_H-M   'P 1'
#
loop_
_entity.id
_entity.type
_entity.pdbx_description
1 polymer ?
#
loop_
_entity_poly.entity_id
_entity_poly.type
_entity_poly.pdbx_seq_one_letter_code
_entity_poly.pdbx_strand_id
1 'polypeptide(L)' 'MVKQKRKSAKMKTRMDLELLRGRTIEEVSREYQVTIADLTEWRTAFLKGGESGLKKRP' A
#
# COMPACT_ATOMS: atom_id res chain seq x y z
N MET A 1 19.55 -9.79 10.15
CA MET A 1 18.65 -8.74 9.61
C MET A 1 18.20 -9.20 8.23
N VAL A 2 16.99 -9.75 8.10
CA VAL A 2 16.49 -10.19 6.79
C VAL A 2 16.38 -8.96 5.89
N LYS A 3 17.13 -8.95 4.80
CA LYS A 3 17.19 -7.85 3.83
C LYS A 3 15.81 -7.72 3.19
N GLN A 4 14.95 -6.83 3.69
CA GLN A 4 13.64 -6.57 3.08
C GLN A 4 13.88 -6.15 1.62
N LYS A 5 13.51 -7.02 0.69
CA LYS A 5 13.60 -6.74 -0.74
C LYS A 5 12.63 -5.59 -1.02
N ARG A 6 13.17 -4.40 -1.33
CA ARG A 6 12.36 -3.19 -1.54
C ARG A 6 11.35 -3.44 -2.66
N LYS A 7 10.05 -3.45 -2.32
CA LYS A 7 8.97 -3.45 -3.33
C LYS A 7 8.91 -2.08 -3.99
N SER A 8 8.74 -2.06 -5.31
CA SER A 8 8.64 -0.80 -6.07
C SER A 8 7.37 -0.02 -5.68
N ALA A 9 7.41 1.30 -5.81
CA ALA A 9 6.24 2.15 -5.57
C ALA A 9 5.01 1.69 -6.37
N LYS A 10 5.22 1.29 -7.65
CA LYS A 10 4.16 0.76 -8.53
C LYS A 10 3.48 -0.48 -7.93
N MET A 11 4.25 -1.38 -7.31
CA MET A 11 3.69 -2.59 -6.71
C MET A 11 2.90 -2.27 -5.44
N LYS A 12 3.41 -1.39 -4.58
CA LYS A 12 2.69 -0.91 -3.39
C LYS A 12 1.34 -0.28 -3.78
N THR A 13 1.35 0.62 -4.77
CA THR A 13 0.12 1.24 -5.29
C THR A 13 -0.87 0.23 -5.83
N ARG A 14 -0.42 -0.82 -6.54
CA ARG A 14 -1.33 -1.87 -7.03
C ARG A 14 -2.01 -2.60 -5.87
N MET A 15 -1.26 -2.92 -4.82
CA MET A 15 -1.79 -3.61 -3.63
C MET A 15 -2.80 -2.73 -2.89
N ASP A 16 -2.50 -1.44 -2.69
CA ASP A 16 -3.43 -0.49 -2.09
C ASP A 16 -4.72 -0.31 -2.92
N LEU A 17 -4.62 -0.29 -4.24
CA LEU A 17 -5.79 -0.23 -5.13
C LEU A 17 -6.67 -1.48 -5.04
N GLU A 18 -6.09 -2.66 -4.83
CA GLU A 18 -6.88 -3.88 -4.62
C GLU A 18 -7.62 -3.85 -3.29
N LEU A 19 -7.00 -3.34 -2.22
CA LEU A 19 -7.67 -3.11 -0.94
C LEU A 19 -8.83 -2.11 -1.09
N LEU A 20 -8.63 -1.02 -1.84
CA LEU A 20 -9.69 -0.03 -2.11
C LEU A 20 -10.83 -0.59 -2.96
N ARG A 21 -10.60 -1.66 -3.74
CA ARG A 21 -11.66 -2.38 -4.50
C ARG A 21 -12.45 -3.36 -3.64
N GLY A 22 -12.15 -3.48 -2.34
CA GLY A 22 -12.87 -4.33 -1.40
C GLY A 22 -12.20 -5.67 -1.10
N ARG A 23 -10.96 -5.89 -1.55
CA ARG A 23 -10.19 -7.07 -1.12
C ARG A 23 -9.75 -6.93 0.34
N THR A 24 -9.66 -8.06 1.04
CA THR A 24 -9.20 -8.09 2.43
C THR A 24 -7.68 -7.95 2.52
N ILE A 25 -7.19 -7.45 3.65
CA ILE A 25 -5.74 -7.27 3.83
C ILE A 25 -5.00 -8.61 3.94
N GLU A 26 -5.68 -9.64 4.43
CA GLU A 26 -5.20 -11.01 4.55
C GLU A 26 -5.03 -11.67 3.18
N GLU A 27 -5.99 -11.50 2.26
CA GLU A 27 -5.90 -12.02 0.89
C GLU A 27 -4.71 -11.41 0.16
N VAL A 28 -4.59 -10.08 0.20
CA VAL A 28 -3.49 -9.35 -0.46
C VAL A 28 -2.15 -9.69 0.19
N SER A 29 -2.09 -9.82 1.51
CA SER A 29 -0.88 -10.24 2.23
C SER A 29 -0.37 -11.59 1.76
N ARG A 30 -1.26 -12.58 1.64
CA ARG A 30 -0.94 -13.94 1.20
C ARG A 30 -0.54 -13.99 -0.27
N GLU A 31 -1.28 -13.31 -1.14
CA GLU A 31 -1.01 -13.30 -2.59
C GLU A 31 0.35 -12.68 -2.92
N TYR A 32 0.67 -11.54 -2.29
CA TYR A 32 1.89 -10.79 -2.60
C TYR A 32 3.08 -11.13 -1.69
N GLN A 33 2.89 -12.06 -0.75
CA GLN A 33 3.86 -12.49 0.27
C GLN A 33 4.47 -11.29 1.01
N VAL A 34 3.60 -10.42 1.53
CA VAL A 34 3.97 -9.27 2.35
C VAL A 34 3.26 -9.36 3.70
N THR A 35 3.81 -8.71 4.71
CA THR A 35 3.14 -8.69 6.01
C THR A 35 1.95 -7.74 5.99
N ILE A 36 0.95 -8.01 6.83
CA ILE A 36 -0.18 -7.11 7.07
C ILE A 36 0.32 -5.76 7.60
N ALA A 37 1.38 -5.77 8.42
CA ALA A 37 2.00 -4.56 8.93
C ALA A 37 2.55 -3.67 7.81
N ASP A 38 3.31 -4.24 6.87
CA ASP A 38 3.83 -3.51 5.70
C ASP A 38 2.69 -2.93 4.84
N LEU A 39 1.63 -3.71 4.62
CA LEU A 39 0.44 -3.26 3.88
C LEU A 39 -0.28 -2.10 4.57
N THR A 40 -0.42 -2.18 5.89
CA THR A 40 -1.08 -1.12 6.68
C THR A 40 -0.28 0.17 6.63
N GLU A 41 1.05 0.08 6.72
CA GLU A 41 1.94 1.22 6.58
C GLU A 41 1.82 1.87 5.20
N TRP A 42 1.89 1.06 4.13
CA TRP A 42 1.82 1.57 2.75
C TRP A 42 0.46 2.20 2.45
N ARG A 43 -0.63 1.58 2.90
CA ARG A 43 -1.98 2.13 2.76
C ARG A 43 -2.10 3.51 3.42
N THR A 44 -1.58 3.64 4.62
CA THR A 44 -1.59 4.92 5.35
C THR A 44 -0.79 5.99 4.59
N ALA A 45 0.40 5.63 4.11
CA ALA A 45 1.23 6.54 3.31
C ALA A 45 0.57 6.92 1.98
N PHE A 46 -0.08 5.97 1.30
CA PHE A 46 -0.79 6.18 0.04
C PHE A 46 -1.98 7.13 0.22
N LEU A 47 -2.81 6.91 1.24
CA LEU A 47 -3.96 7.78 1.54
C LEU A 47 -3.53 9.20 1.89
N LYS A 48 -2.48 9.35 2.72
CA LYS A 48 -1.92 10.67 3.07
C LYS A 48 -1.37 11.39 1.84
N GLY A 49 -0.68 10.67 0.95
CA GLY A 49 -0.18 11.20 -0.31
C GLY A 49 -1.30 11.62 -1.26
N GLY A 50 -2.35 10.80 -1.37
CA GLY A 50 -3.55 11.08 -2.15
C GLY A 50 -4.28 12.32 -1.65
N GLU A 51 -4.55 12.41 -0.35
CA GLU A 51 -5.16 13.60 0.27
C GLU A 51 -4.33 14.86 0.00
N SER A 52 -3.02 14.77 0.15
CA SER A 52 -2.10 15.89 -0.12
C SER A 52 -2.11 16.31 -1.61
N GLY A 53 -2.29 15.36 -2.53
CA GLY A 53 -2.41 15.64 -3.97
C GLY A 53 -3.75 16.26 -4.36
N LEU A 54 -4.82 16.00 -3.59
CA LEU A 54 -6.14 16.60 -3.80
C LEU A 54 -6.25 18.02 -3.24
N LYS A 55 -5.37 18.41 -2.32
CA LYS A 55 -5.29 19.81 -1.85
C LYS A 55 -4.88 20.68 -3.04
N LYS A 56 -5.80 21.52 -3.53
CA LYS A 56 -5.51 22.56 -4.52
C LYS A 56 -4.33 23.38 -4.00
N ARG A 57 -3.24 23.42 -4.76
CA ARG A 57 -2.17 24.37 -4.53
C ARG A 57 -2.73 25.76 -4.89
N PRO A 58 -2.68 26.76 -3.99
CA PRO A 58 -2.90 28.14 -4.38
C PRO A 58 -1.86 28.59 -5.42
#